data_AF-A0A6G3UA99-F1
#
_entry.id   AF-A0A6G3UA99-F1
#
_cell.length_a   1.000
_cell.length_b   1.000
_cell.length_c   1.000
_cell.angle_alpha   90.00
_cell.angle_beta   90.00
_cell.angle_gamma   90.00
#
_symmetry.space_group_name_H-M   'P 1'
#
loop_
_entity.id
_entity.type
_entity.pdbx_description
1 polymer ?
#
loop_
_entity_poly.entity_id
_entity_poly.type
_entity_poly.pdbx_seq_one_letter_code
_entity_poly.pdbx_strand_id
1 'polypeptide(L)'
;EAVVCHGAALGLVPEVAKAGPEGDVHVEVVWHCLAVREAPPADVPSLGEAERELAEALREATEVLTRLDVAGSGPVAEAAIDAYRARAERGGEVLAPGYPPRAVRVLELAQRVGALV
;
A
#
# COMPACT_ATOMS: atom_id res chain seq x y z
N GLU A 1 3.64 12.52 14.76
CA GLU A 1 2.48 12.29 13.87
C GLU A 1 1.38 11.59 14.65
N ALA A 2 0.12 11.75 14.26
CA ALA A 2 -1.01 11.08 14.91
C ALA A 2 -1.05 9.58 14.56
N VAL A 3 -1.62 8.76 15.45
CA VAL A 3 -1.68 7.29 15.30
C VAL A 3 -3.10 6.79 15.53
N VAL A 4 -3.54 5.75 14.82
CA VAL A 4 -4.81 5.06 15.06
C VAL A 4 -4.55 3.71 15.72
N CYS A 5 -5.27 3.41 16.79
CA CYS A 5 -5.16 2.14 17.50
C CYS A 5 -5.86 1.01 16.72
N HIS A 6 -5.26 -0.18 16.73
CA HIS A 6 -5.89 -1.38 16.20
C HIS A 6 -6.68 -2.10 17.30
N GLY A 7 -7.93 -2.49 17.02
CA GLY A 7 -8.81 -3.17 17.99
C GLY A 7 -9.36 -2.27 19.10
N ALA A 8 -9.12 -0.96 19.00
CA ALA A 8 -9.70 0.07 19.85
C ALA A 8 -10.04 1.27 18.96
N ALA A 9 -11.26 1.77 19.07
CA ALA A 9 -11.76 2.94 18.33
C ALA A 9 -11.17 4.27 18.84
N LEU A 10 -9.83 4.35 18.92
CA LEU A 10 -9.08 5.47 19.47
C LEU A 10 -8.02 5.98 18.48
N GLY A 11 -7.96 7.29 18.32
CA GLY A 11 -6.87 8.02 17.69
C GLY A 11 -6.04 8.73 18.75
N LEU A 12 -4.72 8.73 18.60
CA LEU A 12 -3.76 9.36 19.50
C LEU A 12 -3.08 10.53 18.78
N VAL A 13 -3.25 11.74 19.30
CA VAL A 13 -2.62 12.94 18.73
C VAL A 13 -1.56 13.45 19.71
N PRO A 14 -0.27 13.53 19.31
CA PRO A 14 0.78 14.03 20.18
C PRO A 14 0.82 15.56 20.17
N GLU A 15 0.88 16.14 21.35
CA GLU A 15 1.28 17.52 21.58
C GLU A 15 2.69 17.54 22.16
N VAL A 16 3.62 18.23 21.49
CA VAL A 16 5.04 18.22 21.83
C VAL A 16 5.46 19.61 22.29
N ALA A 17 6.00 19.69 23.51
CA ALA A 17 6.51 20.91 24.09
C ALA A 17 7.95 20.72 24.57
N LYS A 18 8.74 21.80 24.58
CA LYS A 18 10.02 21.85 25.27
C LYS A 18 9.79 22.45 26.65
N ALA A 19 10.35 21.84 27.68
CA ALA A 19 10.27 22.31 29.05
C ALA A 19 11.66 22.24 29.70
N GLY A 20 11.84 23.01 30.77
CA GLY A 20 13.10 23.09 31.50
C GLY A 20 13.90 24.38 31.25
N PRO A 21 14.89 24.66 32.11
CA PRO A 21 15.74 25.85 32.01
C PRO A 21 16.75 25.78 30.86
N GLU A 22 17.32 26.94 30.51
CA GLU A 22 18.38 27.01 29.51
C GLU A 22 19.59 26.16 29.94
N GLY A 23 20.03 25.25 29.06
CA GLY A 23 21.09 24.29 29.35
C GLY A 23 20.62 22.93 29.90
N ASP A 24 19.34 22.79 30.27
CA ASP A 24 18.73 21.53 30.73
C ASP A 24 17.27 21.44 30.26
N VAL A 25 17.10 21.29 28.95
CA VAL A 25 15.78 21.26 28.29
C VAL A 25 15.41 19.81 27.97
N HIS A 26 14.21 19.39 28.36
CA HIS A 26 13.61 18.13 27.95
C HIS A 26 12.41 18.35 27.02
N VAL A 27 11.96 17.25 26.40
CA VAL A 27 10.77 17.22 25.56
C VAL A 27 9.64 16.55 26.32
N GLU A 28 8.53 17.24 26.47
CA GLU A 28 7.29 16.69 26.99
C GLU A 28 6.36 16.33 25.83
N VAL A 29 5.77 15.13 25.88
CA VAL A 29 4.82 14.66 24.88
C VAL A 29 3.53 14.28 25.59
N VAL A 30 2.46 15.03 25.33
CA VAL A 30 1.11 14.72 25.82
C VAL A 30 0.34 14.03 24.69
N TRP A 31 -0.24 12.86 24.97
CA TRP A 31 -1.06 12.14 24.00
C TRP A 31 -2.54 12.36 24.29
N HIS A 32 -3.21 13.02 23.35
CA HIS A 32 -4.66 13.21 23.39
C HIS A 32 -5.36 12.01 22.77
N CYS A 33 -6.19 11.33 23.57
CA CYS A 33 -6.99 10.18 23.13
C CYS A 33 -8.36 10.65 22.63
N LEU A 34 -8.64 10.44 21.35
CA LEU A 34 -9.89 10.81 20.70
C LEU A 34 -10.64 9.56 20.26
N ALA A 35 -11.95 9.51 20.47
CA ALA A 35 -12.78 8.47 19.86
C ALA A 35 -12.77 8.65 18.33
N VAL A 36 -12.45 7.59 17.60
CA VAL A 36 -12.44 7.59 16.14
C VAL A 36 -13.36 6.50 15.61
N ARG A 37 -13.86 6.65 14.39
CA ARG A 37 -14.69 5.62 13.76
C ARG A 37 -13.80 4.47 13.31
N GLU A 38 -14.09 3.25 13.76
CA GLU A 38 -13.49 2.02 13.24
C GLU A 38 -14.19 1.62 11.93
N ALA A 39 -14.21 2.52 10.97
CA ALA A 39 -14.76 2.30 9.65
C ALA A 39 -13.74 2.75 8.60
N PRO A 40 -13.74 2.14 7.40
CA PRO A 40 -12.94 2.65 6.29
C PRO A 40 -13.22 4.15 6.09
N PRO A 41 -12.19 4.97 5.76
CA PRO A 41 -12.41 6.32 5.27
C PRO A 41 -13.49 6.34 4.18
N ALA A 42 -14.33 7.37 4.14
CA ALA A 42 -15.49 7.40 3.24
C ALA A 42 -15.13 7.32 1.75
N ASP A 43 -13.87 7.61 1.39
CA ASP A 43 -13.42 7.77 0.00
C ASP A 43 -12.44 6.67 -0.46
N VAL A 44 -12.26 5.59 0.31
CA VAL A 44 -11.46 4.44 -0.18
C VAL A 44 -12.35 3.41 -0.88
N PRO A 45 -11.96 2.92 -2.07
CA PRO A 45 -12.66 1.83 -2.74
C PRO A 45 -12.79 0.64 -1.81
N SER A 46 -13.94 -0.02 -1.86
CA SER A 46 -14.13 -1.30 -1.21
C SER A 46 -13.17 -2.34 -1.81
N LEU A 47 -12.86 -3.39 -1.03
CA LEU A 47 -12.05 -4.49 -1.54
C LEU A 47 -12.68 -5.13 -2.80
N GLY A 48 -14.01 -5.20 -2.89
CA GLY A 48 -14.69 -5.74 -4.06
C GLY A 48 -14.52 -4.87 -5.32
N GLU A 49 -14.49 -3.55 -5.16
CA GLU A 49 -14.19 -2.63 -6.26
C GLU A 49 -12.74 -2.76 -6.71
N ALA A 50 -11.80 -2.82 -5.77
CA ALA A 50 -10.40 -3.08 -6.07
C ALA A 50 -10.20 -4.41 -6.82
N GLU A 51 -10.92 -5.47 -6.42
CA GLU A 51 -10.90 -6.76 -7.12
C GLU A 51 -11.44 -6.66 -8.54
N ARG A 52 -12.53 -5.92 -8.74
CA ARG A 52 -13.13 -5.69 -10.06
C ARG A 52 -12.18 -4.93 -10.99
N GLU A 53 -11.60 -3.84 -10.50
CA GLU A 53 -10.66 -3.00 -11.26
C GLU A 53 -9.38 -3.77 -11.59
N LEU A 54 -8.86 -4.56 -10.64
CA LEU A 54 -7.71 -5.43 -10.91
C LEU A 54 -8.02 -6.48 -11.98
N ALA A 55 -9.22 -7.07 -11.96
CA ALA A 55 -9.63 -8.01 -12.99
C ALA A 55 -9.75 -7.35 -14.37
N GLU A 56 -10.15 -6.08 -14.43
CA GLU A 56 -10.18 -5.29 -15.67
C GLU A 56 -8.77 -5.00 -16.19
N ALA A 57 -7.88 -4.50 -15.33
CA ALA A 57 -6.48 -4.24 -15.66
C ALA A 57 -5.74 -5.51 -16.14
N LEU A 58 -6.02 -6.67 -15.54
CA LEU A 58 -5.46 -7.95 -15.97
C LEU A 58 -5.87 -8.34 -17.39
N ARG A 59 -7.14 -8.10 -17.76
CA ARG A 59 -7.63 -8.38 -19.12
C ARG A 59 -6.94 -7.46 -20.11
N GLU A 60 -6.92 -6.16 -19.83
CA GLU A 60 -6.28 -5.16 -20.69
C GLU A 60 -4.78 -5.46 -20.88
N ALA A 61 -4.05 -5.73 -19.79
CA ALA A 61 -2.64 -6.10 -19.86
C ALA A 61 -2.43 -7.36 -20.70
N THR A 62 -3.27 -8.39 -20.54
CA THR A 62 -3.18 -9.63 -21.32
C THR A 62 -3.42 -9.39 -22.81
N GLU A 63 -4.40 -8.56 -23.16
CA GLU A 63 -4.68 -8.17 -24.55
C GLU A 63 -3.48 -7.44 -25.17
N VAL A 64 -2.88 -6.49 -24.46
CA VAL A 64 -1.69 -5.77 -24.91
C VAL A 64 -0.52 -6.71 -25.11
N LEU A 65 -0.20 -7.56 -24.13
CA LEU A 65 0.91 -8.51 -24.19
C LEU A 65 0.75 -9.52 -25.33
N THR A 66 -0.48 -9.96 -25.58
CA THR A 66 -0.81 -10.88 -26.68
C THR A 66 -0.65 -10.19 -28.03
N ARG A 67 -1.14 -8.96 -28.18
CA ARG A 67 -1.00 -8.17 -29.42
C ARG A 67 0.47 -7.87 -29.76
N LEU A 68 1.31 -7.71 -28.74
CA LEU A 68 2.75 -7.49 -28.90
C LEU A 68 3.54 -8.78 -29.15
N ASP A 69 2.89 -9.95 -29.10
CA ASP A 69 3.55 -11.26 -29.19
C ASP A 69 4.81 -11.34 -28.32
N VAL A 70 4.69 -10.94 -27.05
CA VAL A 70 5.82 -10.88 -26.12
C VAL A 70 6.49 -12.25 -25.98
N ALA A 71 5.71 -13.34 -26.07
CA ALA A 71 6.22 -14.71 -26.05
C ALA A 71 7.09 -15.06 -27.27
N GLY A 72 6.80 -14.50 -28.45
CA GLY A 72 7.57 -14.69 -29.68
C GLY A 72 8.70 -13.69 -29.91
N SER A 73 8.84 -12.68 -29.05
CA SER A 73 9.69 -11.49 -29.29
C SER A 73 11.22 -11.71 -29.12
N GLY A 74 11.65 -12.92 -28.76
CA GLY A 74 13.07 -13.30 -28.69
C GLY A 74 13.84 -12.65 -27.52
N PRO A 75 15.19 -12.72 -27.55
CA PRO A 75 16.03 -12.52 -26.36
C PRO A 75 16.01 -11.10 -25.78
N VAL A 76 15.67 -10.08 -26.59
CA VAL A 76 15.53 -8.69 -26.10
C VAL A 76 14.29 -8.55 -25.21
N ALA A 77 13.20 -9.23 -25.55
CA ALA A 77 12.00 -9.25 -24.72
C ALA A 77 12.20 -10.08 -23.45
N GLU A 78 12.93 -11.19 -23.52
CA GLU A 78 13.31 -11.98 -22.33
C GLU A 78 14.09 -11.13 -21.33
N ALA A 79 15.10 -10.38 -21.80
CA ALA A 79 15.87 -9.47 -20.93
C ALA A 79 15.00 -8.37 -20.30
N ALA A 80 14.02 -7.85 -21.04
CA ALA A 80 13.06 -6.86 -20.51
C ALA A 80 12.13 -7.47 -19.44
N ILE A 81 11.67 -8.71 -19.64
CA ILE A 81 10.86 -9.46 -18.65
C ILE A 81 11.68 -9.73 -17.38
N ASP A 82 12.94 -10.12 -17.51
CA ASP A 82 13.79 -10.38 -16.36
C ASP A 82 14.09 -9.10 -15.58
N ALA A 83 14.32 -7.98 -16.27
CA ALA A 83 14.42 -6.67 -15.64
C ALA A 83 13.13 -6.26 -14.91
N TYR A 84 11.96 -6.57 -15.49
CA TYR A 84 10.66 -6.40 -14.83
C TYR A 84 10.56 -7.24 -13.55
N ARG A 85 10.88 -8.54 -13.59
CA ARG A 85 10.83 -9.43 -12.41
C ARG A 85 11.73 -8.93 -11.28
N ALA A 86 12.96 -8.55 -11.63
CA ALA A 86 13.91 -7.98 -10.67
C ALA A 86 13.41 -6.66 -10.04
N ARG A 87 12.56 -5.89 -10.73
CA ARG A 87 11.88 -4.71 -10.15
C ARG A 87 10.69 -5.11 -9.29
N ALA A 88 9.85 -6.04 -9.75
CA ALA A 88 8.65 -6.47 -9.05
C ALA A 88 8.95 -7.16 -7.70
N GLU A 89 10.12 -7.80 -7.56
CA GLU A 89 10.54 -8.48 -6.34
C GLU A 89 11.17 -7.54 -5.30
N ARG A 90 11.48 -6.28 -5.65
CA ARG A 90 12.08 -5.30 -4.74
C ARG A 90 11.01 -4.62 -3.87
N GLY A 91 10.53 -5.35 -2.88
CA GLY A 91 9.82 -4.84 -1.69
C GLY A 91 8.47 -4.15 -1.97
N GLY A 92 7.38 -4.88 -1.72
CA GLY A 92 6.01 -4.34 -1.85
C GLY A 92 5.57 -3.53 -0.63
N GLU A 93 4.69 -2.55 -0.85
CA GLU A 93 3.94 -1.95 0.24
C GLU A 93 3.16 -3.05 0.97
N VAL A 94 3.27 -3.05 2.30
CA VAL A 94 2.59 -4.02 3.15
C VAL A 94 1.40 -3.33 3.79
N LEU A 95 0.21 -3.94 3.67
CA LEU A 95 -0.95 -3.48 4.40
C LEU A 95 -0.69 -3.54 5.91
N ALA A 96 -1.27 -2.61 6.65
CA ALA A 96 -1.19 -2.63 8.11
C ALA A 96 -1.71 -3.98 8.68
N PRO A 97 -1.28 -4.40 9.87
CA PRO A 97 -1.85 -5.55 10.54
C PRO A 97 -3.38 -5.42 10.70
N GLY A 98 -4.10 -6.52 10.52
CA GLY A 98 -5.57 -6.58 10.66
C GLY A 98 -6.35 -6.56 9.34
N TYR A 99 -5.70 -6.30 8.20
CA TYR A 99 -6.35 -6.49 6.90
C TYR A 99 -6.62 -7.97 6.61
N PRO A 100 -7.74 -8.31 5.93
CA PRO A 100 -8.02 -9.69 5.59
C PRO A 100 -6.97 -10.22 4.61
N PRO A 101 -6.60 -11.52 4.67
CA PRO A 101 -5.63 -12.11 3.74
C PRO A 101 -5.99 -11.91 2.26
N ARG A 102 -7.28 -11.70 1.95
CA ARG A 102 -7.75 -11.39 0.60
C ARG A 102 -7.26 -10.02 0.11
N ALA A 103 -7.25 -9.00 0.96
CA ALA A 103 -6.76 -7.67 0.61
C ALA A 103 -5.25 -7.68 0.31
N VAL A 104 -4.48 -8.43 1.10
CA VAL A 104 -3.03 -8.59 0.87
C VAL A 104 -2.77 -9.17 -0.51
N ARG A 105 -3.47 -10.24 -0.89
CA ARG A 105 -3.34 -10.85 -2.22
C ARG A 105 -3.71 -9.90 -3.36
N VAL A 106 -4.76 -9.09 -3.19
CA VAL A 106 -5.18 -8.11 -4.18
C VAL A 106 -4.10 -7.04 -4.37
N LEU A 107 -3.52 -6.53 -3.28
CA LEU A 107 -2.43 -5.56 -3.33
C LEU A 107 -1.18 -6.15 -4.03
N GLU A 108 -0.77 -7.36 -3.66
CA GLU A 108 0.37 -8.04 -4.28
C GLU A 108 0.19 -8.21 -5.80
N LEU A 109 -1.01 -8.61 -6.24
CA LEU A 109 -1.31 -8.80 -7.64
C LEU A 109 -1.41 -7.46 -8.38
N ALA A 110 -2.02 -6.44 -7.76
CA ALA A 110 -2.08 -5.09 -8.31
C ALA A 110 -0.69 -4.47 -8.50
N GLN A 111 0.22 -4.64 -7.53
CA GLN A 111 1.61 -4.16 -7.64
C GLN A 111 2.35 -4.83 -8.82
N ARG A 112 2.14 -6.14 -9.03
CA ARG A 112 2.72 -6.85 -10.17
C ARG A 112 2.17 -6.32 -11.50
N VAL A 113 0.86 -6.20 -11.62
CA VAL A 113 0.22 -5.69 -12.85
C VAL A 113 0.63 -4.24 -13.11
N GLY A 114 0.64 -3.39 -12.10
CA GLY A 114 1.07 -1.99 -12.21
C GLY A 114 2.53 -1.83 -12.62
N ALA A 115 3.40 -2.81 -12.33
CA ALA A 115 4.78 -2.80 -12.81
C ALA A 115 4.93 -3.23 -14.29
N LEU A 116 3.87 -3.72 -14.95
CA LEU A 116 3.87 -4.04 -16.39
C LEU A 116 3.54 -2.82 -17.26
N VAL A 117 2.84 -1.83 -16.70
CA VAL A 117 2.44 -0.57 -17.34
C VAL A 117 3.45 0.53 -17.03
#